data_AF-V7PZD5-F1
#
_entry.id   AF-V7PZD5-F1
#
_cell.length_a   1.000
_cell.length_b   1.000
_cell.length_c   1.000
_cell.angle_alpha   90.00
_cell.angle_beta   90.00
_cell.angle_gamma   90.00
#
_symmetry.space_group_name_H-M   'P 1'
#
loop_
_entity.id
_entity.type
_entity.pdbx_description
1 polymer ?
#
loop_
_entity_poly.entity_id
_entity_poly.type
_entity_poly.pdbx_seq_one_letter_code
_entity_poly.pdbx_strand_id
1 'polypeptide(L)'
;MFFTDSNCSSGEETISSGFIALLTLLNSIDNNEHLEGDQLVEYAILWLSYKLNQKKENGTTKLSDFLTENIKKNSCYDKHIATNTDNGDKIYMECEKFENLWDKFPDKLDTSNNYQFKTENFLDSYCDGKGCDNDLDKINAGFFYLLNQFFGNSESSYYAKNNINIVDYIMLWLSYMLNLKPQVGNVNNLQYFYNTTINNHRYKNSIPDVKEYKNYKDLIDKKKYFLDMDRNIIFNFYEAFKLICEMYNNFDDSRSHCTNCSQYAKKFTEKYEKINQNYDITSNSSYKQLLSTLSTDYNNFKKYYTSKGGDSKDIPSISSVENMQTYAYSSGQGSEDTPSSSSITTRLFTVLSIFGAIAFFLGISYKVNNKELKNITFKYYFNYTYVNVNKKIVRFL
;
A
#
# COMPACT_ATOMS: atom_id res chain seq x y z
N MET A 1 5.99 -20.51 11.34
CA MET A 1 7.28 -20.21 12.01
C MET A 1 7.64 -18.81 11.56
N PHE A 2 7.65 -17.83 12.46
CA PHE A 2 7.58 -16.39 12.12
C PHE A 2 8.87 -15.78 11.54
N PHE A 3 9.95 -16.55 11.45
CA PHE A 3 11.18 -16.16 10.76
C PHE A 3 11.78 -17.43 10.18
N THR A 4 11.70 -17.64 8.87
CA THR A 4 12.33 -18.80 8.22
C THR A 4 13.61 -18.46 7.47
N ASP A 5 13.89 -17.18 7.23
CA ASP A 5 15.02 -16.75 6.37
C ASP A 5 16.11 -15.94 7.09
N SER A 6 16.00 -15.72 8.41
CA SER A 6 17.06 -15.09 9.19
C SER A 6 17.72 -16.10 10.13
N ASN A 7 19.00 -16.41 9.87
CA ASN A 7 19.86 -17.16 10.79
C ASN A 7 20.14 -16.35 12.07
N CYS A 8 19.13 -16.20 12.93
CA CYS A 8 19.28 -15.65 14.26
C CYS A 8 19.93 -16.71 15.15
N SER A 9 21.19 -16.51 15.52
CA SER A 9 22.03 -17.53 16.15
C SER A 9 22.52 -17.18 17.55
N SER A 10 22.15 -15.99 18.08
CA SER A 10 22.43 -15.62 19.47
C SER A 10 21.19 -15.61 20.37
N GLY A 11 21.38 -15.90 21.67
CA GLY A 11 20.27 -15.91 22.63
C GLY A 11 19.59 -14.54 22.83
N GLU A 12 20.25 -13.45 22.44
CA GLU A 12 19.71 -12.08 22.49
C GLU A 12 18.84 -11.79 21.25
N GLU A 13 19.25 -12.28 20.08
CA GLU A 13 18.42 -12.26 18.87
C GLU A 13 17.13 -13.08 19.03
N THR A 14 17.19 -14.20 19.77
CA THR A 14 15.99 -15.01 20.08
C THR A 14 15.01 -14.27 21.01
N ILE A 15 15.51 -13.54 22.00
CA ILE A 15 14.65 -12.72 22.88
C ILE A 15 14.08 -11.51 22.13
N SER A 16 14.90 -10.88 21.29
CA SER A 16 14.49 -9.76 20.42
C SER A 16 13.40 -10.19 19.43
N SER A 17 13.59 -11.30 18.72
CA SER A 17 12.59 -11.85 17.79
C SER A 17 11.31 -12.32 18.51
N GLY A 18 11.42 -12.92 19.69
CA GLY A 18 10.26 -13.28 20.51
C GLY A 18 9.45 -12.06 20.98
N PHE A 19 10.14 -10.98 21.37
CA PHE A 19 9.50 -9.71 21.73
C PHE A 19 8.78 -9.07 20.54
N ILE A 20 9.40 -9.10 19.35
CA ILE A 20 8.81 -8.57 18.11
C ILE A 20 7.58 -9.39 17.69
N ALA A 21 7.67 -10.73 17.76
CA ALA A 21 6.54 -11.61 17.46
C ALA A 21 5.36 -11.36 18.43
N LEU A 22 5.67 -11.11 19.71
CA LEU A 22 4.67 -10.76 20.72
C LEU A 22 4.01 -9.41 20.43
N LEU A 23 4.78 -8.37 20.08
CA LEU A 23 4.22 -7.07 19.68
C LEU A 23 3.31 -7.19 18.45
N THR A 24 3.72 -7.97 17.45
CA THR A 24 2.95 -8.21 16.23
C THR A 24 1.64 -8.94 16.54
N LEU A 25 1.71 -9.96 17.40
CA LEU A 25 0.52 -10.69 17.86
C LEU A 25 -0.43 -9.78 18.64
N LEU A 26 0.09 -8.96 19.57
CA LEU A 26 -0.72 -8.05 20.36
C LEU A 26 -1.38 -6.97 19.48
N ASN A 27 -0.66 -6.40 18.51
CA ASN A 27 -1.23 -5.47 17.53
C ASN A 27 -2.31 -6.13 16.65
N SER A 28 -2.24 -7.44 16.40
CA SER A 28 -3.26 -8.17 15.63
C SER A 28 -4.56 -8.41 16.41
N ILE A 29 -4.52 -8.35 17.75
CA ILE A 29 -5.65 -8.60 18.65
C ILE A 29 -6.53 -7.35 18.81
N ASP A 30 -6.03 -6.15 18.50
CA ASP A 30 -6.68 -4.84 18.74
C ASP A 30 -7.85 -4.49 17.80
N ASN A 31 -8.48 -5.48 17.16
CA ASN A 31 -9.64 -5.25 16.29
C ASN A 31 -10.98 -5.57 16.94
N ASN A 32 -11.05 -5.82 18.26
CA ASN A 32 -12.36 -6.10 18.88
C ASN A 32 -12.57 -5.81 20.37
N GLU A 33 -11.67 -5.15 21.10
CA GLU A 33 -11.94 -4.69 22.48
C GLU A 33 -11.04 -3.49 22.82
N HIS A 34 -11.57 -2.54 23.59
CA HIS A 34 -10.96 -1.26 24.00
C HIS A 34 -9.62 -1.38 24.75
N LEU A 35 -8.54 -1.78 24.09
CA LEU A 35 -7.17 -1.72 24.61
C LEU A 35 -6.41 -0.68 23.79
N GLU A 36 -6.18 0.50 24.35
CA GLU A 36 -5.34 1.52 23.70
C GLU A 36 -3.96 0.91 23.42
N GLY A 37 -3.42 1.11 22.21
CA GLY A 37 -2.14 0.50 21.78
C GLY A 37 -0.97 0.72 22.76
N ASP A 38 -1.02 1.79 23.56
CA ASP A 38 -0.07 2.06 24.64
C ASP A 38 -0.08 0.97 25.73
N GLN A 39 -1.25 0.38 26.05
CA GLN A 39 -1.39 -0.71 27.03
C GLN A 39 -0.82 -2.03 26.51
N LEU A 40 -0.95 -2.32 25.21
CA LEU A 40 -0.40 -3.54 24.60
C LEU A 40 1.13 -3.52 24.55
N VAL A 41 1.71 -2.35 24.28
CA VAL A 41 3.16 -2.15 24.32
C VAL A 41 3.70 -2.35 25.74
N GLU A 42 2.97 -1.91 26.77
CA GLU A 42 3.33 -2.15 28.17
C GLU A 42 3.42 -3.65 28.51
N TYR A 43 2.49 -4.48 28.04
CA TYR A 43 2.52 -5.94 28.26
C TYR A 43 3.72 -6.60 27.59
N ALA A 44 4.04 -6.21 26.35
CA ALA A 44 5.21 -6.71 25.66
C ALA A 44 6.50 -6.31 26.42
N ILE A 45 6.61 -5.05 26.85
CA ILE A 45 7.77 -4.54 27.59
C ILE A 45 7.93 -5.26 28.94
N LEU A 46 6.82 -5.56 29.62
CA LEU A 46 6.81 -6.34 30.85
C LEU A 46 7.32 -7.77 30.62
N TRP A 47 6.87 -8.43 29.55
CA TRP A 47 7.34 -9.75 29.15
C TRP A 47 8.85 -9.76 28.85
N LEU A 48 9.33 -8.77 28.10
CA LEU A 48 10.76 -8.63 27.79
C LEU A 48 11.58 -8.43 29.06
N SER A 49 11.12 -7.55 29.95
CA SER A 49 11.76 -7.31 31.24
C SER A 49 11.87 -8.59 32.08
N TYR A 50 10.79 -9.38 32.11
CA TYR A 50 10.76 -10.68 32.79
C TYR A 50 11.76 -11.68 32.16
N LYS A 51 11.84 -11.74 30.83
CA LYS A 51 12.78 -12.63 30.12
C LYS A 51 14.24 -12.23 30.34
N LEU A 52 14.55 -10.94 30.29
CA LEU A 52 15.89 -10.43 30.57
C LEU A 52 16.30 -10.72 32.03
N ASN A 53 15.36 -10.60 32.98
CA ASN A 53 15.62 -10.90 34.39
C ASN A 53 15.84 -12.40 34.69
N GLN A 54 15.41 -13.31 33.80
CA GLN A 54 15.68 -14.74 33.93
C GLN A 54 17.07 -15.16 33.42
N LYS A 55 17.73 -14.31 32.62
CA LYS A 55 19.08 -14.57 32.10
C LYS A 55 20.08 -14.29 33.22
N LYS A 56 20.39 -15.31 34.04
CA LYS A 56 21.28 -15.20 35.21
C LYS A 56 22.78 -15.01 34.86
N GLU A 57 23.18 -15.15 33.60
CA GLU A 57 24.60 -15.35 33.26
C GLU A 57 25.39 -14.11 32.86
N ASN A 58 24.80 -12.94 32.69
CA ASN A 58 25.56 -11.69 32.50
C ASN A 58 24.84 -10.57 33.23
N GLY A 59 25.58 -9.72 33.95
CA GLY A 59 25.05 -8.71 34.87
C GLY A 59 23.85 -7.92 34.33
N THR A 60 23.00 -7.44 35.24
CA THR A 60 21.69 -6.79 34.97
C THR A 60 21.69 -5.98 33.68
N THR A 61 21.29 -6.60 32.57
CA THR A 61 21.11 -5.90 31.30
C THR A 61 19.99 -4.91 31.50
N LYS A 62 20.27 -3.61 31.46
CA LYS A 62 19.21 -2.61 31.55
C LYS A 62 18.34 -2.75 30.32
N LEU A 63 17.03 -2.78 30.53
CA LEU A 63 16.03 -2.89 29.46
C LEU A 63 16.25 -1.83 28.36
N SER A 64 16.65 -0.61 28.73
CA SER A 64 17.00 0.48 27.80
C SER A 64 18.14 0.13 26.85
N ASP A 65 19.15 -0.55 27.37
CA ASP A 65 20.38 -0.86 26.66
C ASP A 65 20.09 -1.99 25.68
N PHE A 66 19.35 -3.03 26.14
CA PHE A 66 18.87 -4.10 25.28
C PHE A 66 17.95 -3.60 24.15
N LEU A 67 16.99 -2.71 24.45
CA LEU A 67 16.11 -2.13 23.44
C LEU A 67 16.88 -1.33 22.37
N THR A 68 17.92 -0.62 22.79
CA THR A 68 18.69 0.26 21.89
C THR A 68 19.73 -0.52 21.07
N GLU A 69 20.33 -1.55 21.65
CA GLU A 69 21.42 -2.30 21.01
C GLU A 69 20.92 -3.50 20.21
N ASN A 70 19.85 -4.17 20.67
CA ASN A 70 19.40 -5.45 20.10
C ASN A 70 18.01 -5.39 19.43
N ILE A 71 17.23 -4.32 19.63
CA ILE A 71 15.94 -4.14 18.95
C ILE A 71 16.05 -3.05 17.89
N LYS A 72 16.58 -1.87 18.20
CA LYS A 72 16.76 -0.78 17.22
C LYS A 72 17.83 -1.05 16.13
N LYS A 73 18.82 -1.90 16.41
CA LYS A 73 19.90 -2.23 15.44
C LYS A 73 19.72 -3.62 14.81
N ASN A 74 18.60 -4.28 15.08
CA ASN A 74 18.39 -5.63 14.59
C ASN A 74 18.12 -5.58 13.08
N SER A 75 19.02 -6.15 12.28
CA SER A 75 18.86 -6.22 10.82
C SER A 75 17.64 -7.05 10.38
N CYS A 76 17.08 -7.88 11.27
CA CYS A 76 15.81 -8.57 11.05
C CYS A 76 14.59 -7.64 11.18
N TYR A 77 14.78 -6.43 11.73
CA TYR A 77 13.72 -5.47 12.05
C TYR A 77 13.65 -4.32 11.05
N ASP A 78 14.79 -3.86 10.51
CA ASP A 78 14.83 -2.78 9.50
C ASP A 78 14.09 -3.12 8.20
N LYS A 79 13.84 -4.42 7.93
CA LYS A 79 13.14 -4.87 6.73
C LYS A 79 11.60 -4.93 6.88
N HIS A 80 11.05 -4.77 8.09
CA HIS A 80 9.64 -5.07 8.37
C HIS A 80 8.85 -4.04 9.20
N ILE A 81 9.41 -2.88 9.58
CA ILE A 81 8.52 -1.77 9.99
C ILE A 81 8.06 -1.05 8.71
N ALA A 82 6.74 -1.04 8.50
CA ALA A 82 6.11 0.09 7.83
C ALA A 82 6.36 1.35 8.68
N THR A 83 7.51 1.99 8.52
CA THR A 83 7.66 3.43 8.80
C THR A 83 6.45 4.08 8.17
N ASN A 84 5.73 4.96 8.88
CA ASN A 84 4.60 5.76 8.35
C ASN A 84 4.81 5.98 6.85
N THR A 85 4.17 5.15 6.03
CA THR A 85 4.62 5.00 4.65
C THR A 85 4.08 6.22 3.96
N ASP A 86 4.98 7.16 3.66
CA ASP A 86 4.67 8.20 2.70
C ASP A 86 4.09 7.49 1.47
N ASN A 87 3.06 8.06 0.86
CA ASN A 87 2.40 7.42 -0.30
C ASN A 87 3.41 7.08 -1.42
N GLY A 88 4.57 7.74 -1.45
CA GLY A 88 5.70 7.41 -2.33
C GLY A 88 6.24 5.99 -2.15
N ASP A 89 6.42 5.51 -0.92
CA ASP A 89 6.97 4.18 -0.65
C ASP A 89 6.01 3.06 -1.07
N LYS A 90 4.69 3.32 -0.98
CA LYS A 90 3.66 2.37 -1.43
C LYS A 90 3.67 2.19 -2.95
N ILE A 91 3.71 3.30 -3.69
CA ILE A 91 3.70 3.26 -5.16
C ILE A 91 5.02 2.67 -5.69
N TYR A 92 6.14 2.95 -5.02
CA TYR A 92 7.43 2.32 -5.34
C TYR A 92 7.33 0.79 -5.29
N MET A 93 6.77 0.22 -4.20
CA MET A 93 6.57 -1.23 -4.08
C MET A 93 5.62 -1.79 -5.15
N GLU A 94 4.60 -1.04 -5.56
CA GLU A 94 3.70 -1.46 -6.64
C GLU A 94 4.45 -1.58 -7.98
N CYS A 95 5.17 -0.52 -8.35
CA CYS A 95 5.91 -0.46 -9.61
C CYS A 95 7.06 -1.47 -9.69
N GLU A 96 7.70 -1.81 -8.56
CA GLU A 96 8.71 -2.87 -8.48
C GLU A 96 8.13 -4.24 -8.89
N LYS A 97 6.91 -4.59 -8.45
CA LYS A 97 6.30 -5.88 -8.84
C LYS A 97 5.94 -5.91 -10.32
N PHE A 98 5.47 -4.80 -10.87
CA PHE A 98 5.23 -4.69 -12.31
C PHE A 98 6.53 -4.74 -13.12
N GLU A 99 7.62 -4.15 -12.62
CA GLU A 99 8.93 -4.24 -13.26
C GLU A 99 9.44 -5.68 -13.32
N ASN A 100 9.36 -6.41 -12.21
CA ASN A 100 9.70 -7.82 -12.14
C ASN A 100 8.88 -8.65 -13.15
N LEU A 101 7.59 -8.34 -13.30
CA LEU A 101 6.75 -8.95 -14.32
C LEU A 101 7.21 -8.60 -15.73
N TRP A 102 7.41 -7.32 -16.05
CA TRP A 102 7.82 -6.87 -17.40
C TRP A 102 9.20 -7.37 -17.80
N ASP A 103 10.10 -7.57 -16.83
CA ASP A 103 11.40 -8.16 -17.12
C ASP A 103 11.25 -9.60 -17.62
N LYS A 104 10.38 -10.41 -17.00
CA LYS A 104 10.20 -11.81 -17.42
C LYS A 104 9.15 -12.00 -18.50
N PHE A 105 8.17 -11.12 -18.58
CA PHE A 105 7.08 -11.13 -19.53
C PHE A 105 6.80 -9.72 -20.06
N PRO A 106 7.52 -9.31 -21.12
CA PRO A 106 7.39 -7.98 -21.70
C PRO A 106 5.96 -7.70 -22.18
N ASP A 107 5.53 -6.46 -21.99
CA ASP A 107 4.23 -5.93 -22.41
C ASP A 107 4.18 -5.57 -23.91
N LYS A 108 4.77 -6.44 -24.73
CA LYS A 108 4.85 -6.32 -26.19
C LYS A 108 4.89 -7.70 -26.84
N LEU A 109 4.50 -7.74 -28.10
CA LEU A 109 4.59 -8.94 -28.92
C LEU A 109 5.98 -9.03 -29.58
N ASP A 110 6.43 -10.25 -29.86
CA ASP A 110 7.62 -10.48 -30.67
C ASP A 110 7.38 -10.16 -32.16
N THR A 111 8.41 -10.32 -32.99
CA THR A 111 8.32 -10.09 -34.44
C THR A 111 7.37 -11.03 -35.16
N SER A 112 7.02 -12.15 -34.53
CA SER A 112 6.04 -13.13 -35.02
C SER A 112 4.65 -12.92 -34.41
N ASN A 113 4.42 -11.77 -33.76
CA ASN A 113 3.16 -11.40 -33.13
C ASN A 113 2.74 -12.37 -32.00
N ASN A 114 3.70 -12.90 -31.23
CA ASN A 114 3.46 -13.84 -30.12
C ASN A 114 3.94 -13.29 -28.77
N TYR A 115 3.34 -13.80 -27.70
CA TYR A 115 3.79 -13.55 -26.34
C TYR A 115 4.95 -14.47 -25.99
N GLN A 116 6.03 -13.88 -25.47
CA GLN A 116 7.23 -14.63 -25.08
C GLN A 116 7.61 -14.30 -23.66
N PHE A 117 7.84 -15.35 -22.86
CA PHE A 117 8.62 -15.22 -21.65
C PHE A 117 10.10 -15.10 -22.01
N LYS A 118 10.84 -14.30 -21.25
CA LYS A 118 12.30 -14.32 -21.33
C LYS A 118 12.84 -15.62 -20.70
N THR A 119 14.10 -15.93 -20.99
CA THR A 119 14.80 -17.03 -20.34
C THR A 119 14.88 -16.83 -18.83
N GLU A 120 14.96 -17.92 -18.06
CA GLU A 120 15.02 -17.89 -16.59
C GLU A 120 13.82 -17.15 -15.96
N ASN A 121 12.63 -17.32 -16.56
CA ASN A 121 11.41 -16.75 -16.02
C ASN A 121 10.94 -17.57 -14.80
N PHE A 122 10.38 -16.88 -13.81
CA PHE A 122 9.74 -17.52 -12.66
C PHE A 122 8.24 -17.77 -12.89
N LEU A 123 7.68 -17.24 -13.99
CA LEU A 123 6.25 -17.23 -14.27
C LEU A 123 5.71 -18.61 -14.61
N ASP A 124 6.57 -19.52 -15.06
CA ASP A 124 6.23 -20.93 -15.27
C ASP A 124 5.66 -21.59 -14.00
N SER A 125 6.10 -21.15 -12.81
CA SER A 125 5.57 -21.64 -11.52
C SER A 125 4.13 -21.19 -11.23
N TYR A 126 3.63 -20.21 -11.99
CA TYR A 126 2.27 -19.67 -11.86
C TYR A 126 1.30 -20.22 -12.93
N CYS A 127 1.74 -21.11 -13.83
CA CYS A 127 0.87 -21.78 -14.79
C CYS A 127 -0.04 -22.85 -14.13
N ASP A 128 -1.17 -23.19 -14.75
CA ASP A 128 -2.19 -24.10 -14.16
C ASP A 128 -1.87 -25.58 -14.38
N GLY A 129 -0.66 -26.02 -13.99
CA GLY A 129 -0.20 -27.42 -14.06
C GLY A 129 0.01 -27.99 -15.46
N LYS A 130 -0.47 -27.32 -16.51
CA LYS A 130 -0.30 -27.70 -17.92
C LYS A 130 0.86 -26.97 -18.63
N GLY A 131 1.67 -26.22 -17.88
CA GLY A 131 2.62 -25.28 -18.47
C GLY A 131 1.95 -24.02 -19.01
N CYS A 132 2.75 -23.09 -19.53
CA CYS A 132 2.29 -21.84 -20.16
C CYS A 132 2.48 -21.91 -21.68
N ASP A 133 1.88 -22.93 -22.29
CA ASP A 133 2.15 -23.28 -23.69
C ASP A 133 1.52 -22.31 -24.68
N ASN A 134 0.36 -21.74 -24.34
CA ASN A 134 -0.34 -20.78 -25.19
C ASN A 134 -0.36 -19.37 -24.59
N ASP A 135 -0.73 -18.41 -25.43
CA ASP A 135 -0.78 -16.99 -25.08
C ASP A 135 -1.69 -16.69 -23.89
N LEU A 136 -2.84 -17.35 -23.80
CA LEU A 136 -3.80 -17.14 -22.72
C LEU A 136 -3.23 -17.63 -21.38
N ASP A 137 -2.55 -18.77 -21.39
CA ASP A 137 -1.90 -19.34 -20.21
C ASP A 137 -0.74 -18.47 -19.72
N LYS A 138 0.06 -17.90 -20.64
CA LYS A 138 1.12 -16.94 -20.29
C LYS A 138 0.57 -15.69 -19.62
N ILE A 139 -0.49 -15.11 -20.21
CA ILE A 139 -1.18 -13.94 -19.65
C ILE A 139 -1.78 -14.29 -18.28
N ASN A 140 -2.42 -15.46 -18.16
CA ASN A 140 -3.00 -15.92 -16.91
C ASN A 140 -1.94 -16.11 -15.81
N ALA A 141 -0.76 -16.64 -16.15
CA ALA A 141 0.34 -16.77 -15.18
C ALA A 141 0.86 -15.41 -14.70
N GLY A 142 1.06 -14.44 -15.60
CA GLY A 142 1.44 -13.08 -15.23
C GLY A 142 0.38 -12.38 -14.37
N PHE A 143 -0.90 -12.55 -14.73
CA PHE A 143 -2.03 -11.99 -13.97
C PHE A 143 -2.12 -12.60 -12.56
N PHE A 144 -2.01 -13.92 -12.47
CA PHE A 144 -2.05 -14.62 -11.20
C PHE A 144 -0.82 -14.31 -10.33
N TYR A 145 0.36 -14.13 -10.93
CA TYR A 145 1.55 -13.65 -10.23
C TYR A 145 1.28 -12.32 -9.52
N LEU A 146 0.76 -11.32 -10.24
CA LEU A 146 0.46 -10.01 -9.64
C LEU A 146 -0.53 -10.14 -8.47
N LEU A 147 -1.62 -10.89 -8.67
CA LEU A 147 -2.59 -11.14 -7.61
C LEU A 147 -1.93 -11.80 -6.39
N ASN A 148 -1.06 -12.78 -6.59
CA ASN A 148 -0.37 -13.45 -5.50
C ASN A 148 0.62 -12.51 -4.77
N GLN A 149 1.37 -11.69 -5.51
CA GLN A 149 2.32 -10.75 -4.90
C GLN A 149 1.64 -9.68 -4.03
N PHE A 150 0.46 -9.20 -4.42
CA PHE A 150 -0.26 -8.15 -3.68
C PHE A 150 -1.30 -8.69 -2.70
N PHE A 151 -1.82 -9.90 -2.91
CA PHE A 151 -2.99 -10.41 -2.19
C PHE A 151 -2.85 -11.86 -1.73
N GLY A 152 -1.73 -12.54 -1.99
CA GLY A 152 -1.62 -13.99 -1.78
C GLY A 152 -1.38 -14.45 -0.34
N ASN A 153 -1.13 -13.53 0.58
CA ASN A 153 -0.99 -13.83 2.01
C ASN A 153 -1.31 -12.60 2.87
N SER A 154 -1.36 -12.79 4.19
CA SER A 154 -1.71 -11.73 5.14
C SER A 154 -0.75 -10.53 5.11
N GLU A 155 0.56 -10.75 4.89
CA GLU A 155 1.58 -9.69 4.80
C GLU A 155 1.42 -8.84 3.53
N SER A 156 1.35 -9.47 2.35
CA SER A 156 1.04 -8.78 1.08
C SER A 156 -0.30 -8.06 1.14
N SER A 157 -1.32 -8.69 1.75
CA SER A 157 -2.63 -8.06 1.95
C SER A 157 -2.55 -6.82 2.84
N TYR A 158 -1.64 -6.75 3.82
CA TYR A 158 -1.48 -5.58 4.68
C TYR A 158 -1.03 -4.34 3.89
N TYR A 159 -0.16 -4.52 2.90
CA TYR A 159 0.22 -3.44 1.99
C TYR A 159 -0.96 -3.03 1.09
N ALA A 160 -1.68 -4.01 0.54
CA ALA A 160 -2.83 -3.74 -0.33
C ALA A 160 -4.09 -3.22 0.43
N LYS A 161 -4.18 -3.45 1.75
CA LYS A 161 -5.27 -2.99 2.63
C LYS A 161 -5.46 -1.47 2.59
N ASN A 162 -4.39 -0.72 2.29
CA ASN A 162 -4.43 0.73 2.20
C ASN A 162 -4.49 1.26 0.76
N ASN A 163 -4.53 0.39 -0.26
CA ASN A 163 -4.48 0.78 -1.67
C ASN A 163 -5.45 -0.05 -2.54
N ILE A 164 -6.75 0.24 -2.45
CA ILE A 164 -7.81 -0.38 -3.30
C ILE A 164 -7.57 -0.17 -4.82
N ASN A 165 -6.67 0.76 -5.15
CA ASN A 165 -6.25 1.13 -6.49
C ASN A 165 -5.39 0.05 -7.17
N ILE A 166 -4.68 -0.80 -6.42
CA ILE A 166 -3.78 -1.79 -7.04
C ILE A 166 -4.53 -2.83 -7.87
N VAL A 167 -5.76 -3.20 -7.48
CA VAL A 167 -6.60 -4.08 -8.30
C VAL A 167 -6.91 -3.42 -9.65
N ASP A 168 -7.07 -2.10 -9.69
CA ASP A 168 -7.29 -1.39 -10.96
C ASP A 168 -6.07 -1.48 -11.87
N TYR A 169 -4.85 -1.35 -11.34
CA TYR A 169 -3.62 -1.49 -12.12
C TYR A 169 -3.38 -2.92 -12.61
N ILE A 170 -3.67 -3.93 -11.78
CA ILE A 170 -3.60 -5.33 -12.19
C ILE A 170 -4.61 -5.63 -13.31
N MET A 171 -5.85 -5.14 -13.16
CA MET A 171 -6.88 -5.28 -14.20
C MET A 171 -6.54 -4.48 -15.46
N LEU A 172 -5.95 -3.29 -15.32
CA LEU A 172 -5.50 -2.46 -16.43
C LEU A 172 -4.39 -3.14 -17.23
N TRP A 173 -3.39 -3.73 -16.55
CA TRP A 173 -2.35 -4.52 -17.19
C TRP A 173 -2.94 -5.74 -17.92
N LEU A 174 -3.81 -6.52 -17.27
CA LEU A 174 -4.47 -7.66 -17.91
C LEU A 174 -5.23 -7.24 -19.18
N SER A 175 -6.00 -6.15 -19.06
CA SER A 175 -6.80 -5.60 -20.16
C SER A 175 -5.92 -5.14 -21.32
N TYR A 176 -4.80 -4.48 -21.03
CA TYR A 176 -3.84 -4.05 -22.04
C TYR A 176 -3.21 -5.26 -22.74
N MET A 177 -2.70 -6.23 -21.96
CA MET A 177 -2.08 -7.43 -22.50
C MET A 177 -3.05 -8.18 -23.42
N LEU A 178 -4.27 -8.46 -22.98
CA LEU A 178 -5.26 -9.16 -23.82
C LEU A 178 -5.61 -8.41 -25.11
N ASN A 179 -5.48 -7.08 -25.12
CA ASN A 179 -5.79 -6.23 -26.27
C ASN A 179 -4.56 -5.89 -27.14
N LEU A 180 -3.37 -6.43 -26.88
CA LEU A 180 -2.25 -6.35 -27.83
C LEU A 180 -2.54 -7.19 -29.09
N LYS A 181 -3.28 -8.29 -28.95
CA LYS A 181 -3.82 -9.08 -30.07
C LYS A 181 -5.23 -8.61 -30.45
N PRO A 182 -5.62 -8.72 -31.73
CA PRO A 182 -6.97 -8.36 -32.17
C PRO A 182 -8.02 -9.23 -31.48
N GLN A 183 -9.21 -8.67 -31.29
CA GLN A 183 -10.35 -9.43 -30.78
C GLN A 183 -10.73 -10.57 -31.73
N VAL A 184 -11.06 -11.72 -31.16
CA VAL A 184 -11.57 -12.88 -31.91
C VAL A 184 -13.04 -13.12 -31.53
N GLY A 185 -13.92 -13.06 -32.53
CA GLY A 185 -15.36 -13.25 -32.34
C GLY A 185 -16.08 -12.03 -31.75
N ASN A 186 -17.27 -12.25 -31.20
CA ASN A 186 -18.19 -11.17 -30.80
C ASN A 186 -18.08 -10.75 -29.33
N VAL A 187 -17.24 -11.43 -28.56
CA VAL A 187 -17.02 -11.15 -27.13
C VAL A 187 -15.69 -10.43 -27.00
N ASN A 188 -15.64 -9.37 -26.19
CA ASN A 188 -14.37 -8.66 -25.97
C ASN A 188 -13.35 -9.58 -25.27
N ASN A 189 -12.06 -9.37 -25.53
CA ASN A 189 -11.00 -10.29 -25.07
C ASN A 189 -10.97 -10.46 -23.54
N LEU A 190 -11.23 -9.39 -22.79
CA LEU A 190 -11.24 -9.43 -21.33
C LEU A 190 -12.45 -10.20 -20.79
N GLN A 191 -13.63 -10.03 -21.38
CA GLN A 191 -14.85 -10.74 -21.03
C GLN A 191 -14.72 -12.23 -21.37
N TYR A 192 -14.09 -12.57 -22.50
CA TYR A 192 -13.74 -13.94 -22.82
C TYR A 192 -12.85 -14.54 -21.73
N PHE A 193 -11.71 -13.89 -21.42
CA PHE A 193 -10.79 -14.32 -20.37
C PHE A 193 -11.49 -14.47 -19.01
N TYR A 194 -12.31 -13.49 -18.63
CA TYR A 194 -13.05 -13.51 -17.38
C TYR A 194 -13.98 -14.73 -17.30
N ASN A 195 -14.75 -14.99 -18.35
CA ASN A 195 -15.70 -16.09 -18.37
C ASN A 195 -15.03 -17.46 -18.37
N THR A 196 -13.94 -17.63 -19.12
CA THR A 196 -13.25 -18.92 -19.29
C THR A 196 -12.26 -19.23 -18.18
N THR A 197 -11.58 -18.22 -17.65
CA THR A 197 -10.37 -18.41 -16.83
C THR A 197 -10.62 -18.12 -15.34
N ILE A 198 -11.33 -17.03 -15.03
CA ILE A 198 -11.53 -16.56 -13.64
C ILE A 198 -12.49 -17.47 -12.83
N ASN A 199 -13.24 -18.33 -13.51
CA ASN A 199 -14.21 -19.20 -12.86
C ASN A 199 -13.65 -20.49 -12.25
N ASN A 200 -12.32 -20.70 -12.29
CA ASN A 200 -11.69 -21.90 -11.74
C ASN A 200 -11.39 -21.81 -10.21
N HIS A 201 -10.90 -22.91 -9.64
CA HIS A 201 -10.60 -23.02 -8.21
C HIS A 201 -9.49 -22.08 -7.75
N ARG A 202 -8.49 -21.79 -8.59
CA ARG A 202 -7.35 -20.91 -8.23
C ARG A 202 -7.79 -19.49 -7.90
N TYR A 203 -8.83 -18.99 -8.56
CA TYR A 203 -9.40 -17.66 -8.28
C TYR A 203 -10.49 -17.66 -7.22
N LYS A 204 -11.10 -18.82 -6.94
CA LYS A 204 -12.25 -18.97 -6.02
C LYS A 204 -11.87 -19.48 -4.64
N ASN A 205 -10.72 -20.10 -4.49
CA ASN A 205 -10.24 -20.59 -3.20
C ASN A 205 -9.97 -19.43 -2.25
N SER A 206 -10.29 -19.64 -0.98
CA SER A 206 -9.98 -18.67 0.08
C SER A 206 -8.49 -18.49 0.26
N ILE A 207 -8.08 -17.27 0.58
CA ILE A 207 -6.69 -16.98 0.89
C ILE A 207 -6.51 -17.15 2.40
N PRO A 208 -5.55 -17.99 2.85
CA PRO A 208 -5.28 -18.17 4.26
C PRO A 208 -4.98 -16.83 4.95
N ASP A 209 -5.54 -16.65 6.15
CA ASP A 209 -5.28 -15.50 7.03
C ASP A 209 -5.70 -14.12 6.48
N VAL A 210 -6.55 -14.09 5.43
CA VAL A 210 -7.14 -12.87 4.87
C VAL A 210 -8.66 -12.88 5.08
N LYS A 211 -9.23 -11.79 5.61
CA LYS A 211 -10.67 -11.70 5.95
C LYS A 211 -11.42 -10.64 5.15
N GLU A 212 -10.71 -9.70 4.54
CA GLU A 212 -11.25 -8.51 3.88
C GLU A 212 -11.90 -8.81 2.53
N TYR A 213 -11.48 -9.89 1.88
CA TYR A 213 -12.04 -10.40 0.64
C TYR A 213 -11.99 -11.91 0.64
N LYS A 214 -12.96 -12.54 -0.02
CA LYS A 214 -13.12 -14.00 0.06
C LYS A 214 -12.05 -14.75 -0.71
N ASN A 215 -11.67 -14.23 -1.86
CA ASN A 215 -10.74 -14.82 -2.82
C ASN A 215 -10.39 -13.79 -3.89
N TYR A 216 -9.49 -14.11 -4.82
CA TYR A 216 -9.13 -13.19 -5.90
C TYR A 216 -10.32 -12.82 -6.79
N LYS A 217 -11.25 -13.75 -7.03
CA LYS A 217 -12.45 -13.47 -7.83
C LYS A 217 -13.29 -12.34 -7.21
N ASP A 218 -13.42 -12.28 -5.89
CA ASP A 218 -14.14 -11.22 -5.19
C ASP A 218 -13.49 -9.83 -5.42
N LEU A 219 -12.16 -9.76 -5.50
CA LEU A 219 -11.44 -8.54 -5.87
C LEU A 219 -11.73 -8.14 -7.32
N ILE A 220 -11.62 -9.09 -8.25
CA ILE A 220 -11.83 -8.88 -9.69
C ILE A 220 -13.29 -8.46 -9.96
N ASP A 221 -14.25 -9.06 -9.27
CA ASP A 221 -15.68 -8.79 -9.46
C ASP A 221 -16.06 -7.35 -9.12
N LYS A 222 -15.32 -6.68 -8.23
CA LYS A 222 -15.49 -5.25 -7.91
C LYS A 222 -15.04 -4.34 -9.04
N LYS A 223 -14.20 -4.82 -9.96
CA LYS A 223 -13.61 -4.06 -11.06
C LYS A 223 -14.15 -4.47 -12.43
N LYS A 224 -15.39 -5.00 -12.47
CA LYS A 224 -16.06 -5.42 -13.70
C LYS A 224 -16.28 -4.32 -14.73
N TYR A 225 -16.18 -3.04 -14.35
CA TYR A 225 -16.26 -1.94 -15.30
C TYR A 225 -15.15 -1.99 -16.39
N PHE A 226 -14.04 -2.70 -16.15
CA PHE A 226 -13.02 -2.96 -17.17
C PHE A 226 -13.53 -3.86 -18.30
N LEU A 227 -14.51 -4.75 -18.03
CA LEU A 227 -15.03 -5.69 -19.03
C LEU A 227 -15.62 -4.98 -20.25
N ASP A 228 -16.18 -3.79 -20.06
CA ASP A 228 -16.82 -3.01 -21.14
C ASP A 228 -15.98 -1.80 -21.58
N MET A 229 -14.75 -1.66 -21.06
CA MET A 229 -13.90 -0.52 -21.37
C MET A 229 -13.34 -0.59 -22.78
N ASP A 230 -13.43 0.52 -23.52
CA ASP A 230 -12.88 0.61 -24.87
C ASP A 230 -11.36 0.36 -24.89
N ARG A 231 -10.90 -0.34 -25.92
CA ARG A 231 -9.49 -0.68 -26.11
C ARG A 231 -8.58 0.54 -26.11
N ASN A 232 -8.97 1.63 -26.76
CA ASN A 232 -8.13 2.84 -26.81
C ASN A 232 -8.06 3.52 -25.45
N ILE A 233 -9.14 3.50 -24.68
CA ILE A 233 -9.17 4.00 -23.30
C ILE A 233 -8.22 3.18 -22.42
N ILE A 234 -8.27 1.84 -22.52
CA ILE A 234 -7.35 0.92 -21.82
C ILE A 234 -5.89 1.26 -22.15
N PHE A 235 -5.56 1.37 -23.44
CA PHE A 235 -4.18 1.66 -23.88
C PHE A 235 -3.70 3.01 -23.34
N ASN A 236 -4.55 4.04 -23.37
CA ASN A 236 -4.19 5.35 -22.86
C ASN A 236 -3.90 5.32 -21.35
N PHE A 237 -4.77 4.67 -20.57
CA PHE A 237 -4.55 4.52 -19.14
C PHE A 237 -3.30 3.70 -18.81
N TYR A 238 -3.09 2.58 -19.50
CA TYR A 238 -1.95 1.70 -19.25
C TYR A 238 -0.62 2.38 -19.56
N GLU A 239 -0.53 3.11 -20.69
CA GLU A 239 0.67 3.87 -21.02
C GLU A 239 0.97 4.97 -20.00
N ALA A 240 -0.06 5.66 -19.49
CA ALA A 240 0.10 6.65 -18.43
C ALA A 240 0.57 6.01 -17.11
N PHE A 241 -0.03 4.90 -16.71
CA PHE A 241 0.41 4.11 -15.56
C PHE A 241 1.87 3.67 -15.69
N LYS A 242 2.25 3.12 -16.85
CA LYS A 242 3.61 2.67 -17.10
C LYS A 242 4.63 3.80 -16.97
N LEU A 243 4.31 5.01 -17.46
CA LEU A 243 5.18 6.18 -17.30
C LEU A 243 5.41 6.56 -15.83
N ILE A 244 4.41 6.38 -14.96
CA ILE A 244 4.59 6.57 -13.51
C ILE A 244 5.60 5.55 -12.98
N CYS A 245 5.45 4.27 -13.32
CA CYS A 245 6.39 3.25 -12.87
C CYS A 245 7.80 3.42 -13.42
N GLU A 246 7.95 3.83 -14.68
CA GLU A 246 9.27 4.16 -15.24
C GLU A 246 9.97 5.27 -14.43
N MET A 247 9.21 6.26 -13.91
CA MET A 247 9.79 7.28 -13.03
C MET A 247 10.25 6.72 -11.68
N TYR A 248 9.43 5.88 -11.03
CA TYR A 248 9.82 5.26 -9.76
C TYR A 248 11.02 4.32 -9.91
N ASN A 249 11.03 3.48 -10.95
CA ASN A 249 12.08 2.48 -11.15
C ASN A 249 13.43 3.11 -11.56
N ASN A 250 13.40 4.26 -12.26
CA ASN A 250 14.61 4.99 -12.63
C ASN A 250 15.10 5.95 -11.52
N PHE A 251 14.42 6.01 -10.38
CA PHE A 251 14.81 6.88 -9.27
C PHE A 251 15.82 6.16 -8.35
N ASP A 252 17.04 6.70 -8.27
CA ASP A 252 18.08 6.20 -7.36
C ASP A 252 17.99 6.94 -6.01
N ASP A 253 17.41 6.25 -5.02
CA ASP A 253 17.28 6.75 -3.66
C ASP A 253 18.61 7.08 -2.98
N SER A 254 19.67 6.34 -3.33
CA SER A 254 20.98 6.52 -2.69
C SER A 254 21.67 7.81 -3.16
N ARG A 255 21.35 8.26 -4.37
CA ARG A 255 21.90 9.47 -4.98
C ARG A 255 20.89 10.62 -5.05
N SER A 256 19.65 10.37 -4.63
CA SER A 256 18.52 11.28 -4.83
C SER A 256 18.42 11.79 -6.27
N HIS A 257 18.70 10.90 -7.23
CA HIS A 257 18.89 11.27 -8.62
C HIS A 257 18.02 10.40 -9.51
N CYS A 258 17.38 11.02 -10.51
CA CYS A 258 16.70 10.29 -11.56
C CYS A 258 17.02 10.89 -12.92
N THR A 259 17.74 10.12 -13.74
CA THR A 259 18.24 10.56 -15.04
C THR A 259 17.12 10.89 -16.02
N ASN A 260 16.06 10.07 -16.05
CA ASN A 260 15.02 10.14 -17.08
C ASN A 260 13.66 10.64 -16.57
N CYS A 261 13.52 10.94 -15.27
CA CYS A 261 12.22 11.28 -14.68
C CYS A 261 11.58 12.52 -15.31
N SER A 262 12.35 13.57 -15.61
CA SER A 262 11.79 14.76 -16.27
C SER A 262 11.21 14.44 -17.66
N GLN A 263 11.85 13.54 -18.42
CA GLN A 263 11.36 13.13 -19.73
C GLN A 263 10.06 12.31 -19.61
N TYR A 264 10.02 11.36 -18.69
CA TYR A 264 8.81 10.57 -18.44
C TYR A 264 7.67 11.42 -17.87
N ALA A 265 7.98 12.38 -17.00
CA ALA A 265 7.01 13.31 -16.44
C ALA A 265 6.35 14.18 -17.52
N LYS A 266 7.12 14.69 -18.49
CA LYS A 266 6.59 15.44 -19.65
C LYS A 266 5.67 14.57 -20.52
N LYS A 267 6.10 13.35 -20.83
CA LYS A 267 5.26 12.38 -21.57
C LYS A 267 3.97 12.06 -20.81
N PHE A 268 4.06 11.91 -19.48
CA PHE A 268 2.90 11.67 -18.65
C PHE A 268 1.94 12.85 -18.68
N THR A 269 2.41 14.08 -18.52
CA THR A 269 1.52 15.27 -18.52
C THR A 269 0.78 15.43 -19.85
N GLU A 270 1.47 15.26 -20.97
CA GLU A 270 0.84 15.30 -22.30
C GLU A 270 -0.20 14.19 -22.49
N LYS A 271 0.08 12.98 -21.99
CA LYS A 271 -0.85 11.84 -22.05
C LYS A 271 -2.05 12.08 -21.15
N TYR A 272 -1.83 12.55 -19.93
CA TYR A 272 -2.86 12.83 -18.92
C TYR A 272 -3.83 13.91 -19.41
N GLU A 273 -3.35 14.98 -20.04
CA GLU A 273 -4.20 16.02 -20.62
C GLU A 273 -5.17 15.46 -21.67
N LYS A 274 -4.68 14.60 -22.57
CA LYS A 274 -5.51 13.94 -23.58
C LYS A 274 -6.57 13.04 -22.95
N ILE A 275 -6.20 12.29 -21.91
CA ILE A 275 -7.13 11.42 -21.16
C ILE A 275 -8.19 12.27 -20.45
N ASN A 276 -7.78 13.38 -19.83
CA ASN A 276 -8.67 14.27 -19.08
C ASN A 276 -9.63 15.09 -19.97
N GLN A 277 -9.37 15.21 -21.27
CA GLN A 277 -10.26 15.87 -22.24
C GLN A 277 -11.24 14.89 -22.91
N ASN A 278 -11.06 13.58 -22.71
CA ASN A 278 -11.93 12.58 -23.30
C ASN A 278 -13.30 12.55 -22.59
N TYR A 279 -14.38 12.78 -23.34
CA TYR A 279 -15.74 12.81 -22.79
C TYR A 279 -16.20 11.44 -22.24
N ASP A 280 -15.88 10.33 -22.91
CA ASP A 280 -16.26 8.99 -22.46
C ASP A 280 -15.61 8.65 -21.11
N ILE A 281 -14.40 9.17 -20.89
CA ILE A 281 -13.68 9.05 -19.60
C ILE A 281 -14.28 9.97 -18.55
N THR A 282 -14.45 11.26 -18.88
CA THR A 282 -14.92 12.28 -17.94
C THR A 282 -16.42 12.25 -17.66
N SER A 283 -17.21 11.46 -18.40
CA SER A 283 -18.63 11.22 -18.12
C SER A 283 -18.84 9.96 -17.28
N ASN A 284 -17.97 8.95 -17.38
CA ASN A 284 -18.04 7.71 -16.61
C ASN A 284 -17.42 7.85 -15.20
N SER A 285 -18.16 7.49 -14.15
CA SER A 285 -17.70 7.62 -12.76
C SER A 285 -16.51 6.73 -12.43
N SER A 286 -16.49 5.48 -12.91
CA SER A 286 -15.40 4.53 -12.65
C SER A 286 -14.12 4.95 -13.39
N TYR A 287 -14.25 5.46 -14.61
CA TYR A 287 -13.08 5.92 -15.38
C TYR A 287 -12.50 7.21 -14.79
N LYS A 288 -13.35 8.11 -14.31
CA LYS A 288 -12.92 9.28 -13.51
C LYS A 288 -12.18 8.88 -12.25
N GLN A 289 -12.63 7.84 -11.55
CA GLN A 289 -11.93 7.33 -10.37
C GLN A 289 -10.54 6.80 -10.74
N LEU A 290 -10.41 6.00 -11.79
CA LEU A 290 -9.10 5.52 -12.29
C LEU A 290 -8.17 6.68 -12.70
N LEU A 291 -8.71 7.70 -13.37
CA LEU A 291 -7.98 8.92 -13.71
C LEU A 291 -7.50 9.68 -12.47
N SER A 292 -8.37 9.81 -11.45
CA SER A 292 -8.03 10.45 -10.18
C SER A 292 -6.93 9.69 -9.43
N THR A 293 -6.94 8.36 -9.52
CA THR A 293 -5.89 7.50 -8.96
C THR A 293 -4.55 7.79 -9.64
N LEU A 294 -4.48 7.79 -10.98
CA LEU A 294 -3.26 8.16 -11.71
C LEU A 294 -2.76 9.58 -11.37
N SER A 295 -3.68 10.53 -11.25
CA SER A 295 -3.38 11.91 -10.85
C SER A 295 -2.74 11.96 -9.47
N THR A 296 -3.31 11.21 -8.52
CA THR A 296 -2.83 11.13 -7.15
C THR A 296 -1.44 10.50 -7.10
N ASP A 297 -1.23 9.42 -7.84
CA ASP A 297 0.06 8.71 -7.84
C ASP A 297 1.17 9.52 -8.50
N TYR A 298 0.86 10.25 -9.58
CA TYR A 298 1.79 11.21 -10.15
C TYR A 298 2.18 12.33 -9.17
N ASN A 299 1.19 12.90 -8.46
CA ASN A 299 1.44 13.94 -7.47
C ASN A 299 2.22 13.40 -6.27
N ASN A 300 2.00 12.14 -5.89
CA ASN A 300 2.78 11.46 -4.86
C ASN A 300 4.23 11.27 -5.32
N PHE A 301 4.47 10.85 -6.57
CA PHE A 301 5.81 10.80 -7.15
C PHE A 301 6.49 12.15 -7.12
N LYS A 302 5.79 13.21 -7.55
CA LYS A 302 6.32 14.58 -7.53
C LYS A 302 6.75 15.02 -6.13
N LYS A 303 5.91 14.76 -5.12
CA LYS A 303 6.24 15.04 -3.71
C LYS A 303 7.46 14.24 -3.25
N TYR A 304 7.48 12.95 -3.56
CA TYR A 304 8.59 12.05 -3.25
C TYR A 304 9.91 12.56 -3.85
N TYR A 305 9.91 12.84 -5.15
CA TYR A 305 11.04 13.38 -5.89
C TYR A 305 11.60 14.65 -5.24
N THR A 306 10.74 15.61 -4.89
CA THR A 306 11.15 16.84 -4.19
C THR A 306 11.65 16.57 -2.77
N SER A 307 11.02 15.64 -2.03
CA SER A 307 11.44 15.30 -0.66
C SER A 307 12.86 14.71 -0.60
N LYS A 308 13.28 14.05 -1.68
CA LYS A 308 14.63 13.49 -1.82
C LYS A 308 15.66 14.52 -2.30
N GLY A 309 15.23 15.72 -2.68
CA GLY A 309 16.13 16.82 -3.08
C GLY A 309 16.12 17.15 -4.58
N GLY A 310 15.24 16.52 -5.37
CA GLY A 310 15.05 16.89 -6.78
C GLY A 310 14.33 18.24 -6.95
N ASP A 311 14.62 18.96 -8.03
CA ASP A 311 13.95 20.24 -8.31
C ASP A 311 12.49 20.00 -8.76
N SER A 312 11.54 20.57 -8.02
CA SER A 312 10.11 20.54 -8.36
C SER A 312 9.78 21.02 -9.79
N LYS A 313 10.66 21.79 -10.44
CA LYS A 313 10.52 22.26 -11.82
C LYS A 313 10.79 21.18 -12.86
N ASP A 314 11.54 20.14 -12.51
CA ASP A 314 11.87 19.05 -13.43
C ASP A 314 10.67 18.16 -13.72
N ILE A 315 9.71 18.12 -12.79
CA ILE A 315 8.46 17.36 -12.87
C ILE A 315 7.30 18.36 -13.06
N PRO A 316 6.76 18.51 -14.29
CA PRO A 316 5.67 19.44 -14.55
C PRO A 316 4.45 19.17 -13.65
N SER A 317 3.59 20.17 -13.47
CA SER A 317 2.31 19.95 -12.79
C SER A 317 1.26 19.51 -13.82
N ILE A 318 0.37 18.61 -13.42
CA ILE A 318 -0.83 18.29 -14.21
C ILE A 318 -1.95 19.27 -13.88
N SER A 319 -2.77 19.59 -14.87
CA SER A 319 -4.03 20.33 -14.67
C SER A 319 -5.01 19.51 -13.82
N SER A 320 -5.67 20.13 -12.83
CA SER A 320 -6.70 19.44 -12.04
C SER A 320 -7.93 19.12 -12.91
N VAL A 321 -8.62 18.03 -12.56
CA VAL A 321 -9.84 17.57 -13.24
C VAL A 321 -10.95 18.64 -13.20
N GLU A 322 -11.07 19.36 -12.09
CA GLU A 322 -12.06 20.45 -11.91
C GLU A 322 -11.75 21.69 -12.75
N ASN A 323 -10.48 22.06 -12.90
CA ASN A 323 -10.10 23.32 -13.56
C ASN A 323 -10.45 23.33 -15.06
N MET A 324 -10.59 22.18 -15.72
CA MET A 324 -10.97 22.12 -17.14
C MET A 324 -12.48 22.19 -17.40
N GLN A 325 -13.32 21.74 -16.46
CA GLN A 325 -14.78 21.89 -16.61
C GLN A 325 -15.16 23.37 -16.65
N THR A 326 -14.43 24.23 -15.94
CA THR A 326 -14.57 25.69 -15.99
C THR A 326 -14.15 26.29 -17.33
N TYR A 327 -13.12 25.77 -18.01
CA TYR A 327 -12.71 26.25 -19.35
C TYR A 327 -13.66 25.79 -20.47
N ALA A 328 -14.20 24.58 -20.36
CA ALA A 328 -15.23 24.07 -21.28
C ALA A 328 -16.56 24.81 -21.11
N TYR A 329 -16.97 25.14 -19.88
CA TYR A 329 -18.16 25.97 -19.62
C TYR A 329 -17.97 27.44 -20.00
N SER A 330 -16.76 28.00 -19.84
CA SER A 330 -16.46 29.40 -20.18
C SER A 330 -16.41 29.66 -21.69
N SER A 331 -16.14 28.63 -22.50
CA SER A 331 -16.04 28.74 -23.97
C SER A 331 -17.34 28.44 -24.73
N GLY A 332 -18.43 28.13 -24.03
CA GLY A 332 -19.68 27.72 -24.68
C GLY A 332 -20.95 27.95 -23.86
N GLN A 333 -21.31 29.21 -23.60
CA GLN A 333 -22.70 29.70 -23.66
C GLN A 333 -22.79 31.16 -23.23
N GLY A 334 -23.12 32.03 -24.17
CA GLY A 334 -23.84 33.26 -23.86
C GLY A 334 -25.35 32.97 -23.95
N SER A 335 -26.07 33.15 -22.83
CA SER A 335 -27.41 33.78 -22.75
C SER A 335 -28.05 33.51 -21.38
N GLU A 336 -28.34 34.63 -20.70
CA GLU A 336 -29.35 34.97 -19.67
C GLU A 336 -29.85 33.96 -18.60
N ASP A 337 -29.68 34.44 -17.36
CA ASP A 337 -30.63 34.47 -16.24
C ASP A 337 -30.96 33.22 -15.39
N THR A 338 -30.33 33.15 -14.21
CA THR A 338 -30.93 33.39 -12.85
C THR A 338 -30.21 32.52 -11.80
N PRO A 339 -29.67 33.08 -10.69
CA PRO A 339 -28.93 32.31 -9.69
C PRO A 339 -29.83 31.89 -8.52
N SER A 340 -29.70 30.66 -8.04
CA SER A 340 -30.25 30.24 -6.74
C SER A 340 -29.25 29.38 -5.95
N SER A 341 -28.51 30.10 -5.08
CA SER A 341 -28.05 29.77 -3.72
C SER A 341 -27.84 28.31 -3.26
N SER A 342 -26.59 28.02 -2.88
CA SER A 342 -26.14 27.56 -1.54
C SER A 342 -26.85 26.39 -0.82
N SER A 343 -26.06 25.41 -0.35
CA SER A 343 -25.78 25.31 1.10
C SER A 343 -24.65 24.32 1.44
N ILE A 344 -23.60 24.86 2.06
CA ILE A 344 -22.67 24.15 2.94
C ILE A 344 -23.43 23.77 4.22
N THR A 345 -23.24 22.56 4.74
CA THR A 345 -23.53 22.28 6.15
C THR A 345 -22.50 21.31 6.72
N THR A 346 -21.53 21.88 7.42
CA THR A 346 -20.74 21.25 8.46
C THR A 346 -21.64 20.79 9.61
N ARG A 347 -21.50 19.56 10.11
CA ARG A 347 -22.09 19.13 11.39
C ARG A 347 -21.01 18.77 12.41
N LEU A 348 -21.18 19.40 13.56
CA LEU A 348 -20.31 19.48 14.74
C LEU A 348 -20.57 18.29 15.69
N PHE A 349 -19.54 17.95 16.46
CA PHE A 349 -19.46 16.90 17.48
C PHE A 349 -20.55 16.94 18.57
N THR A 350 -20.87 15.76 19.11
CA THR A 350 -21.53 15.61 20.42
C THR A 350 -20.79 14.53 21.22
N VAL A 351 -19.88 14.96 22.11
CA VAL A 351 -19.19 14.09 23.08
C VAL A 351 -19.64 14.51 24.48
N LEU A 352 -20.54 13.75 25.09
CA LEU A 352 -20.86 13.80 26.52
C LEU A 352 -21.76 12.60 26.85
N SER A 353 -21.18 11.50 27.37
CA SER A 353 -21.83 10.53 28.31
C SER A 353 -21.04 9.22 28.57
N ILE A 354 -19.73 9.24 28.84
CA ILE A 354 -19.01 7.99 29.22
C ILE A 354 -18.35 8.03 30.61
N PHE A 355 -18.42 9.13 31.36
CA PHE A 355 -17.80 9.19 32.70
C PHE A 355 -18.57 8.48 33.83
N GLY A 356 -19.66 7.75 33.54
CA GLY A 356 -20.44 7.02 34.54
C GLY A 356 -20.01 5.56 34.80
N ALA A 357 -19.22 4.94 33.91
CA ALA A 357 -19.00 3.48 33.94
C ALA A 357 -17.70 3.04 34.64
N ILE A 358 -16.76 3.94 34.90
CA ILE A 358 -15.42 3.58 35.41
C ILE A 358 -15.40 3.40 36.95
N ALA A 359 -16.42 3.87 37.67
CA ALA A 359 -16.48 3.71 39.14
C ALA A 359 -16.87 2.29 39.60
N PHE A 360 -17.42 1.43 38.73
CA PHE A 360 -18.00 0.15 39.13
C PHE A 360 -17.03 -1.06 39.00
N PHE A 361 -15.93 -0.93 38.26
CA PHE A 361 -15.02 -2.06 37.98
C PHE A 361 -13.78 -2.16 38.87
N LEU A 362 -13.55 -1.21 39.78
CA LEU A 362 -12.41 -1.27 40.73
C LEU A 362 -12.71 -2.05 42.02
N GLY A 363 -13.90 -2.67 42.13
CA GLY A 363 -14.44 -3.25 43.35
C GLY A 363 -14.00 -4.67 43.72
N ILE A 364 -13.27 -5.42 42.88
CA ILE A 364 -12.77 -6.77 43.25
C ILE A 364 -11.33 -6.95 42.75
N SER A 365 -10.37 -6.49 43.55
CA SER A 365 -8.94 -6.81 43.38
C SER A 365 -8.59 -8.08 44.18
N TYR A 366 -8.17 -9.14 43.50
CA TYR A 366 -7.36 -10.19 44.13
C TYR A 366 -5.93 -9.68 44.35
N LYS A 367 -5.42 -10.04 45.51
CA LYS A 367 -4.33 -9.44 46.26
C LYS A 367 -2.94 -9.85 45.74
N VAL A 368 -2.23 -8.94 45.05
CA VAL A 368 -0.76 -8.90 44.98
C VAL A 368 -0.30 -7.47 45.24
N ASN A 369 0.63 -7.31 46.18
CA ASN A 369 1.00 -6.04 46.82
C ASN A 369 1.79 -5.12 45.86
N ASN A 370 1.08 -4.26 45.12
CA ASN A 370 1.60 -3.38 44.08
C ASN A 370 2.01 -1.97 44.59
N LYS A 371 2.57 -1.88 45.79
CA LYS A 371 2.94 -0.58 46.39
C LYS A 371 4.34 -0.10 45.97
N GLU A 372 5.23 -1.05 45.67
CA GLU A 372 6.63 -0.77 45.30
C GLU A 372 6.76 -0.43 43.79
N LEU A 373 6.01 -1.11 42.92
CA LEU A 373 5.97 -0.87 41.48
C LEU A 373 5.32 0.48 41.12
N LYS A 374 4.21 0.85 41.78
CA LYS A 374 3.61 2.19 41.63
C LYS A 374 4.59 3.31 41.98
N ASN A 375 5.48 3.10 42.95
CA ASN A 375 6.42 4.13 43.37
C ASN A 375 7.58 4.33 42.37
N ILE A 376 8.03 3.26 41.70
CA ILE A 376 9.08 3.31 40.67
C ILE A 376 8.56 3.98 39.39
N THR A 377 7.35 3.61 38.95
CA THR A 377 6.74 4.19 37.74
C THR A 377 6.37 5.66 37.94
N PHE A 378 5.84 6.03 39.12
CA PHE A 378 5.48 7.42 39.43
C PHE A 378 6.71 8.35 39.50
N LYS A 379 7.85 7.84 40.02
CA LYS A 379 9.10 8.63 40.15
C LYS A 379 9.81 8.82 38.81
N TYR A 380 9.72 7.86 37.89
CA TYR A 380 10.28 7.97 36.54
C TYR A 380 9.47 8.91 35.64
N TYR A 381 8.13 8.82 35.69
CA TYR A 381 7.25 9.62 34.84
C TYR A 381 7.28 11.12 35.21
N PHE A 382 7.30 11.45 36.51
CA PHE A 382 7.32 12.85 36.96
C PHE A 382 8.66 13.57 36.67
N ASN A 383 9.79 12.87 36.76
CA ASN A 383 11.09 13.48 36.44
C ASN A 383 11.25 13.74 34.93
N TYR A 384 10.69 12.88 34.07
CA TYR A 384 10.84 13.01 32.62
C TYR A 384 9.99 14.13 32.03
N THR A 385 8.76 14.34 32.54
CA THR A 385 7.88 15.43 32.08
C THR A 385 8.23 16.79 32.69
N TYR A 386 8.61 16.85 33.98
CA TYR A 386 8.94 18.13 34.63
C TYR A 386 10.28 18.74 34.15
N VAL A 387 11.27 17.90 33.81
CA VAL A 387 12.58 18.37 33.32
C VAL A 387 12.55 18.79 31.85
N ASN A 388 11.66 18.23 31.02
CA ASN A 388 11.56 18.59 29.60
C ASN A 388 10.57 19.73 29.29
N VAL A 389 9.60 20.02 30.15
CA VAL A 389 8.72 21.19 29.97
C VAL A 389 9.41 22.49 30.43
N ASN A 390 10.31 22.45 31.43
CA ASN A 390 11.06 23.63 31.89
C ASN A 390 12.32 23.98 31.05
N LYS A 391 12.73 23.14 30.08
CA LYS A 391 13.82 23.47 29.13
C LYS A 391 13.36 24.16 27.85
N LYS A 392 12.04 24.29 27.60
CA LYS A 392 11.48 24.98 26.42
C LYS A 392 10.86 26.35 26.71
N ILE A 393 10.72 26.78 27.97
CA ILE A 393 10.24 28.14 28.32
C ILE A 393 11.40 29.14 28.59
N VAL A 394 12.66 28.68 28.72
CA VAL A 394 13.84 29.54 28.96
C VAL A 394 14.70 29.77 27.70
N ARG A 395 14.11 29.71 26.50
CA ARG A 395 14.80 30.10 25.24
C ARG A 395 14.00 31.06 24.35
N PHE A 396 12.97 31.70 24.90
CA PHE A 396 12.26 32.81 24.24
C PHE A 396 12.07 34.05 25.14
N LEU A 397 12.88 34.16 26.19
CA LEU A 397 13.32 35.41 26.80
C LEU A 397 14.85 35.36 26.87
#